data_AF-A0A3M2E3H2-F1
#
_entry.id   AF-A0A3M2E3H2-F1
#
_cell.length_a   1.000
_cell.length_b   1.000
_cell.length_c   1.000
_cell.angle_alpha   90.00
_cell.angle_beta   90.00
_cell.angle_gamma   90.00
#
_symmetry.space_group_name_H-M   'P 1'
#
loop_
_entity.id
_entity.type
_entity.pdbx_description
1 polymer ?
#
loop_
_entity_poly.entity_id
_entity_poly.type
_entity_poly.pdbx_seq_one_letter_code
_entity_poly.pdbx_strand_id
1 'polypeptide(L)'
;MVDGFIIHGPYARSSGPNARAGAIFMGIENQSGQDDRLIDVESDVAAVTQLHTHEIGADGVAHMRHVPEGFPVPDGEILWLERGGRHVMLMGLKEPLAEGDTVHLVLRFEKAGEVALDVPVDGDAAPMAHGHMHGDHAAGGHDHGHGHGNAPGADQ
;
A
#
# COMPACT_ATOMS: atom_id res chain seq x y z
N MET A 1 6.44 -20.56 12.51
CA MET A 1 5.76 -21.56 11.69
C MET A 1 4.31 -21.59 12.13
N VAL A 2 3.39 -21.31 11.22
CA VAL A 2 1.95 -21.39 11.44
C VAL A 2 1.42 -22.32 10.34
N ASP A 3 0.84 -23.45 10.73
CA ASP A 3 0.23 -24.42 9.79
C ASP A 3 1.10 -24.83 8.59
N GLY A 4 2.42 -24.95 8.79
CA GLY A 4 3.38 -25.33 7.72
C GLY A 4 3.93 -24.16 6.91
N PHE A 5 3.60 -22.92 7.26
CA PHE A 5 4.15 -21.71 6.62
C PHE A 5 5.08 -20.95 7.58
N ILE A 6 6.16 -20.39 7.04
CA ILE A 6 7.00 -19.40 7.73
C ILE A 6 6.64 -18.02 7.21
N ILE A 7 6.30 -17.13 8.13
CA ILE A 7 6.01 -15.72 7.83
C ILE A 7 7.25 -14.90 8.13
N HIS A 8 7.72 -14.16 7.13
CA HIS A 8 8.92 -13.34 7.17
C HIS A 8 8.56 -11.87 7.25
N GLY A 9 8.99 -11.21 8.33
CA GLY A 9 8.87 -9.77 8.53
C GLY A 9 7.50 -9.17 8.18
N PRO A 10 6.39 -9.70 8.73
CA PRO A 10 5.07 -9.14 8.45
C PRO A 10 4.97 -7.74 9.04
N TYR A 11 4.50 -6.77 8.25
CA TYR A 11 4.18 -5.44 8.74
C TYR A 11 3.03 -4.80 7.96
N ALA A 12 2.18 -4.10 8.69
CA ALA A 12 1.15 -3.24 8.13
C ALA A 12 1.68 -1.81 8.09
N ARG A 13 1.37 -1.07 7.02
CA ARG A 13 1.81 0.31 6.89
C ARG A 13 0.91 1.24 7.70
N SER A 14 1.52 2.12 8.51
CA SER A 14 0.78 3.15 9.22
C SER A 14 -0.04 4.04 8.26
N SER A 15 -1.19 4.48 8.75
CA SER A 15 -2.17 5.22 7.97
C SER A 15 -2.50 6.56 8.63
N GLY A 16 -2.68 7.61 7.83
CA GLY A 16 -3.04 8.91 8.35
C GLY A 16 -4.44 8.93 9.00
N PRO A 17 -4.79 9.97 9.77
CA PRO A 17 -6.03 10.01 10.55
C PRO A 17 -7.34 9.84 9.75
N ASN A 18 -7.30 10.15 8.45
CA ASN A 18 -8.43 10.04 7.53
C ASN A 18 -8.21 9.00 6.42
N ALA A 19 -7.23 8.11 6.59
CA ALA A 19 -6.93 7.09 5.61
C ALA A 19 -8.09 6.10 5.50
N ARG A 20 -8.56 5.89 4.27
CA ARG A 20 -9.60 4.90 3.95
C ARG A 20 -9.03 3.59 3.45
N ALA A 21 -7.72 3.53 3.28
CA ALA A 21 -7.01 2.37 2.76
C ALA A 21 -5.67 2.19 3.46
N GLY A 22 -5.24 0.93 3.54
CA GLY A 22 -3.97 0.50 4.09
C GLY A 22 -3.38 -0.64 3.26
N ALA A 23 -2.13 -1.01 3.56
CA ALA A 23 -1.48 -2.13 2.90
C ALA A 23 -0.66 -2.93 3.91
N ILE A 24 -0.64 -4.25 3.73
CA ILE A 24 0.17 -5.20 4.51
C ILE A 24 1.17 -5.89 3.59
N PHE A 25 2.38 -6.06 4.11
CA PHE A 25 3.53 -6.66 3.43
C PHE A 25 4.10 -7.78 4.31
N MET A 26 4.57 -8.85 3.69
CA MET A 26 5.19 -10.00 4.37
C MET A 26 5.83 -10.94 3.33
N GLY A 27 6.74 -11.81 3.77
CA GLY A 27 7.11 -13.01 3.01
C GLY A 27 6.37 -14.23 3.54
N ILE A 28 5.84 -15.07 2.65
CA ILE A 28 5.16 -16.32 2.99
C ILE A 28 5.96 -17.47 2.38
N GLU A 29 6.73 -18.16 3.20
CA GLU A 29 7.47 -19.37 2.80
C GLU A 29 6.61 -20.60 3.07
N ASN A 30 6.38 -21.40 2.04
CA ASN A 30 5.67 -22.66 2.16
C ASN A 30 6.64 -23.79 2.54
N GLN A 31 6.43 -24.39 3.70
CA GLN A 31 7.13 -25.58 4.18
C GLN A 31 6.14 -26.71 4.53
N SER A 32 4.96 -26.70 3.90
CA SER A 32 3.89 -27.66 4.17
C SER A 32 4.15 -29.03 3.53
N GLY A 33 5.14 -29.14 2.63
CA GLY A 33 5.45 -30.37 1.89
C GLY A 33 4.57 -30.58 0.65
N GLN A 34 3.79 -29.57 0.25
CA GLN A 34 2.95 -29.60 -0.94
C GLN A 34 2.75 -28.20 -1.52
N ASP A 35 2.61 -28.09 -2.84
CA ASP A 35 2.29 -26.81 -3.49
C ASP A 35 0.94 -26.29 -3.02
N ASP A 36 0.87 -24.99 -2.70
CA ASP A 36 -0.37 -24.32 -2.30
C ASP A 36 -0.54 -22.99 -3.04
N ARG A 37 -1.64 -22.30 -2.76
CA ARG A 37 -1.99 -21.00 -3.34
C ARG A 37 -2.73 -20.17 -2.30
N LEU A 38 -2.25 -18.96 -2.06
CA LEU A 38 -2.97 -17.96 -1.27
C LEU A 38 -4.11 -17.41 -2.14
N ILE A 39 -5.34 -17.82 -1.86
CA ILE A 39 -6.52 -17.51 -2.68
C ILE A 39 -7.32 -16.32 -2.14
N ASP A 40 -7.25 -16.06 -0.84
CA ASP A 40 -8.04 -15.01 -0.20
C ASP A 40 -7.36 -14.51 1.09
N VAL A 41 -7.78 -13.34 1.56
CA VAL A 41 -7.25 -12.67 2.75
C VAL A 41 -8.37 -11.91 3.46
N GLU A 42 -8.44 -12.06 4.78
CA GLU A 42 -9.45 -11.40 5.60
C GLU A 42 -8.83 -10.67 6.79
N SER A 43 -9.41 -9.53 7.13
CA SER A 43 -9.06 -8.78 8.32
C SER A 43 -10.27 -7.99 8.80
N ASP A 44 -10.40 -7.84 10.12
CA ASP A 44 -11.50 -7.15 10.77
C ASP A 44 -11.31 -5.63 10.81
N VAL A 45 -10.09 -5.13 10.58
CA VAL A 45 -9.77 -3.69 10.60
C VAL A 45 -10.29 -2.94 9.37
N ALA A 46 -10.70 -3.65 8.32
CA ALA A 46 -11.16 -3.11 7.05
C ALA A 46 -12.53 -3.67 6.64
N ALA A 47 -13.24 -2.95 5.77
CA ALA A 47 -14.49 -3.42 5.18
C ALA A 47 -14.24 -4.47 4.08
N VAL A 48 -13.14 -4.33 3.34
CA VAL A 48 -12.74 -5.23 2.25
C VAL A 48 -11.23 -5.44 2.32
N THR A 49 -10.79 -6.69 2.26
CA THR A 49 -9.38 -7.09 2.22
C THR A 49 -9.14 -7.87 0.93
N GLN A 50 -8.10 -7.54 0.17
CA GLN A 50 -7.88 -8.11 -1.17
C GLN A 50 -6.40 -8.31 -1.49
N LEU A 51 -6.10 -9.24 -2.38
CA LEU A 51 -4.76 -9.46 -2.94
C LEU A 51 -4.52 -8.57 -4.15
N HIS A 52 -3.54 -7.68 -4.09
CA HIS A 52 -3.24 -6.76 -5.19
C HIS A 52 -1.82 -6.99 -5.72
N THR A 53 -1.61 -6.68 -6.99
CA THR A 53 -0.30 -6.62 -7.64
C THR A 53 -0.08 -5.26 -8.26
N HIS A 54 1.17 -4.90 -8.51
CA HIS A 54 1.52 -3.76 -9.34
C HIS A 54 1.74 -4.21 -10.79
N GLU A 55 1.10 -3.51 -11.73
CA GLU A 55 1.35 -3.66 -13.16
C GLU A 55 1.75 -2.30 -13.72
N ILE A 56 2.81 -2.27 -14.55
CA ILE A 56 3.22 -1.05 -15.24
C ILE A 56 2.35 -0.93 -16.49
N GLY A 57 1.55 0.13 -16.54
CA GLY A 57 0.75 0.51 -17.70
C GLY A 57 1.63 0.88 -18.89
N ALA A 58 1.03 0.91 -20.09
CA ALA A 58 1.73 1.28 -21.32
C ALA A 58 2.26 2.73 -21.31
N ASP A 59 1.74 3.56 -20.40
CA ASP A 59 2.16 4.93 -20.11
C ASP A 59 3.33 5.02 -19.11
N GLY A 60 3.82 3.87 -18.61
CA GLY A 60 4.87 3.78 -17.60
C GLY A 60 4.39 4.01 -16.17
N VAL A 61 3.07 4.11 -15.95
CA VAL A 61 2.49 4.34 -14.63
C VAL A 61 2.18 3.00 -13.95
N ALA A 62 2.56 2.85 -12.68
CA ALA A 62 2.24 1.66 -11.91
C ALA A 62 0.78 1.72 -11.44
N HIS A 63 0.01 0.68 -11.78
CA HIS A 63 -1.37 0.50 -11.35
C HIS A 63 -1.47 -0.67 -10.37
N MET A 64 -2.23 -0.48 -9.29
CA MET A 64 -2.61 -1.57 -8.40
C MET A 64 -3.78 -2.33 -9.03
N ARG A 65 -3.67 -3.65 -9.11
CA ARG A 65 -4.72 -4.52 -9.65
C ARG A 65 -5.03 -5.65 -8.69
N HIS A 66 -6.33 -5.81 -8.42
CA HIS A 66 -6.85 -6.95 -7.67
C HIS A 66 -6.61 -8.27 -8.43
N VAL A 67 -6.11 -9.28 -7.73
CA VAL A 67 -5.80 -10.62 -8.24
C VAL A 67 -6.76 -11.64 -7.59
N PRO A 68 -7.95 -11.88 -8.18
CA PRO A 68 -8.97 -12.73 -7.58
C PRO A 68 -8.61 -14.22 -7.60
N GLU A 69 -7.68 -14.63 -8.46
CA GLU A 69 -7.13 -15.99 -8.49
C GLU A 69 -6.04 -16.23 -7.43
N GLY A 70 -5.67 -15.19 -6.69
CA GLY A 70 -4.63 -15.26 -5.67
C GLY A 70 -3.22 -15.48 -6.21
N PHE A 71 -2.32 -15.95 -5.35
CA PHE A 71 -0.90 -16.13 -5.66
C PHE A 71 -0.43 -17.56 -5.36
N PRO A 72 0.26 -18.24 -6.29
CA PRO A 72 0.84 -19.55 -6.03
C PRO A 72 1.96 -19.43 -4.99
N VAL A 73 2.02 -20.40 -4.09
CA VAL A 73 3.10 -20.59 -3.11
C VAL A 73 3.54 -22.06 -3.18
N PRO A 74 4.39 -22.42 -4.16
CA PRO A 74 4.91 -23.79 -4.29
C PRO A 74 5.69 -24.22 -3.03
N ASP A 75 5.80 -25.53 -2.80
CA ASP A 75 6.57 -26.04 -1.66
C ASP A 75 8.05 -25.62 -1.75
N GLY A 76 8.61 -25.17 -0.64
CA GLY A 76 9.99 -24.68 -0.55
C GLY A 76 10.24 -23.29 -1.17
N GLU A 77 9.20 -22.64 -1.69
CA GLU A 77 9.28 -21.29 -2.26
C GLU A 77 8.72 -20.22 -1.32
N ILE A 78 9.13 -18.98 -1.57
CA ILE A 78 8.67 -17.81 -0.81
C ILE A 78 7.86 -16.87 -1.71
N LEU A 79 6.60 -16.63 -1.34
CA LEU A 79 5.80 -15.56 -1.89
C LEU A 79 6.10 -14.25 -1.16
N TRP A 80 6.74 -13.32 -1.85
CA TRP A 80 6.97 -11.97 -1.34
C TRP A 80 5.79 -11.04 -1.65
N LEU A 81 5.22 -10.48 -0.59
CA LEU A 81 4.27 -9.38 -0.63
C LEU A 81 5.02 -8.12 -0.17
N GLU A 82 5.47 -7.32 -1.13
CA GLU A 82 6.40 -6.21 -0.91
C GLU A 82 5.97 -4.93 -1.63
N ARG A 83 6.52 -3.80 -1.16
CA ARG A 83 6.25 -2.47 -1.72
C ARG A 83 6.70 -2.43 -3.17
N GLY A 84 5.82 -1.98 -4.06
CA GLY A 84 6.10 -1.93 -5.49
C GLY A 84 5.75 -3.22 -6.24
N GLY A 85 5.31 -4.26 -5.54
CA GLY A 85 4.89 -5.53 -6.11
C GLY A 85 3.54 -5.99 -5.57
N ARG A 86 3.48 -7.26 -5.16
CA ARG A 86 2.28 -7.90 -4.58
C ARG A 86 2.07 -7.41 -3.16
N HIS A 87 0.82 -7.22 -2.74
CA HIS A 87 0.52 -6.81 -1.36
C HIS A 87 -0.93 -7.13 -0.99
N VAL A 88 -1.21 -7.14 0.31
CA VAL A 88 -2.59 -7.18 0.81
C VAL A 88 -3.08 -5.75 0.90
N MET A 89 -4.18 -5.45 0.21
CA MET A 89 -4.84 -4.16 0.21
C MET A 89 -6.01 -4.18 1.18
N LEU A 90 -6.01 -3.24 2.12
CA LEU A 90 -7.10 -2.99 3.07
C LEU A 90 -7.91 -1.80 2.57
N MET A 91 -9.21 -1.97 2.34
CA MET A 91 -10.11 -0.91 1.86
C MET A 91 -11.28 -0.70 2.82
N GLY A 92 -11.62 0.56 3.04
CA GLY A 92 -12.62 0.94 4.02
C GLY A 92 -12.14 0.64 5.44
N LEU A 93 -10.94 1.13 5.78
CA LEU A 93 -10.43 1.06 7.15
C LEU A 93 -11.47 1.61 8.13
N LYS A 94 -11.77 0.83 9.17
CA LYS A 94 -12.72 1.22 10.23
C LYS A 94 -12.08 2.21 11.19
N GLU A 95 -10.79 2.03 11.43
CA GLU A 95 -9.95 2.87 12.29
C GLU A 95 -8.57 3.09 11.62
N PRO A 96 -7.89 4.21 11.90
CA PRO A 96 -6.52 4.42 11.42
C PRO A 96 -5.58 3.37 12.00
N LEU A 97 -4.69 2.84 11.18
CA LEU A 97 -3.56 2.00 11.60
C LEU A 97 -2.47 2.90 12.21
N ALA A 98 -2.33 2.89 13.54
CA ALA A 98 -1.29 3.65 14.25
C ALA A 98 -0.06 2.77 14.52
N GLU A 99 1.12 3.40 14.62
CA GLU A 99 2.35 2.70 14.98
C GLU A 99 2.19 1.98 16.33
N GLY A 100 2.62 0.73 16.39
CA GLY A 100 2.50 -0.12 17.58
C GLY A 100 1.17 -0.86 17.68
N ASP A 101 0.19 -0.57 16.81
CA ASP A 101 -1.01 -1.39 16.69
C ASP A 101 -0.68 -2.76 16.10
N THR A 102 -1.62 -3.69 16.27
CA THR A 102 -1.54 -5.03 15.69
C THR A 102 -2.80 -5.30 14.88
N VAL A 103 -2.61 -5.69 13.63
CA VAL A 103 -3.69 -6.07 12.71
C VAL A 103 -3.82 -7.58 12.68
N HIS A 104 -5.00 -8.09 13.00
CA HIS A 104 -5.30 -9.51 12.84
C HIS A 104 -5.57 -9.80 11.36
N LEU A 105 -4.80 -10.71 10.77
CA LEU A 105 -4.91 -11.10 9.38
C LEU A 105 -5.12 -12.60 9.28
N VAL A 106 -6.08 -13.01 8.46
CA VAL A 106 -6.31 -14.41 8.10
C VAL A 106 -5.95 -14.59 6.64
N LEU A 107 -5.01 -15.49 6.37
CA LEU A 107 -4.63 -15.93 5.04
C LEU A 107 -5.41 -17.20 4.70
N ARG A 108 -6.06 -17.23 3.54
CA ARG A 108 -6.77 -18.41 3.06
C ARG A 108 -6.01 -19.05 1.92
N PHE A 109 -5.55 -20.26 2.16
CA PHE A 109 -4.89 -21.11 1.19
C PHE A 109 -5.87 -22.11 0.58
N GLU A 110 -5.62 -22.48 -0.68
CA GLU A 110 -6.45 -23.44 -1.42
C GLU A 110 -6.48 -24.82 -0.76
N LYS A 111 -5.34 -25.28 -0.22
CA LYS A 111 -5.22 -26.62 0.37
C LYS A 111 -5.05 -26.61 1.89
N ALA A 112 -4.20 -25.73 2.42
CA ALA A 112 -3.95 -25.65 3.85
C ALA A 112 -5.11 -25.02 4.64
N GLY A 113 -6.01 -24.28 3.98
CA GLY A 113 -7.13 -23.61 4.62
C GLY A 113 -6.73 -22.27 5.25
N GLU A 114 -7.25 -21.97 6.43
CA GLU A 114 -7.08 -20.67 7.08
C GLU A 114 -5.86 -20.64 8.00
N VAL A 115 -5.00 -19.63 7.81
CA VAL A 115 -3.82 -19.36 8.62
C VAL A 115 -3.94 -17.96 9.19
N ALA A 116 -4.17 -17.86 10.49
CA ALA A 116 -4.28 -16.59 11.19
C ALA A 116 -2.91 -16.12 11.70
N LEU A 117 -2.63 -14.82 11.56
CA LEU A 117 -1.42 -14.19 12.06
C LEU A 117 -1.69 -12.77 12.53
N ASP A 118 -0.86 -12.33 13.47
CA ASP A 118 -0.86 -10.97 13.97
C ASP A 118 0.25 -10.17 13.28
N VAL A 119 -0.13 -9.04 12.68
CA VAL A 119 0.75 -8.20 11.87
C VAL A 119 0.97 -6.87 12.60
N PRO A 120 2.21 -6.54 13.03
CA PRO A 120 2.49 -5.25 13.64
C PRO A 120 2.37 -4.10 12.63
N VAL A 121 1.88 -2.94 13.08
CA VAL A 121 1.86 -1.72 12.28
C VAL A 121 3.19 -0.99 12.44
N ASP A 122 3.88 -0.78 11.32
CA ASP A 122 5.15 -0.04 11.24
C ASP A 122 4.90 1.42 10.81
N GLY A 123 5.36 2.35 11.65
CA GLY A 123 5.25 3.80 11.44
C GLY A 123 6.31 4.39 10.51
N ASP A 124 7.43 3.71 10.29
CA ASP A 124 8.54 4.16 9.43
C ASP A 124 8.23 3.95 7.92
N ALA A 125 7.08 3.37 7.61
CA ALA A 125 6.62 3.11 6.25
C ALA A 125 6.27 4.42 5.52
N ALA A 126 7.30 5.05 4.95
CA ALA A 126 7.31 6.32 4.23
C ALA A 126 5.96 6.72 3.61
N PRO A 127 5.48 7.96 3.82
CA PRO A 127 4.22 8.45 3.27
C PRO A 127 4.12 8.15 1.76
N MET A 128 3.05 7.48 1.33
CA MET A 128 2.60 7.55 -0.06
C MET A 128 2.38 9.03 -0.35
N ALA A 129 3.19 9.60 -1.23
CA ALA A 129 3.02 10.96 -1.71
C ALA A 129 1.70 11.05 -2.50
N HIS A 130 0.59 11.19 -1.78
CA HIS A 130 -0.72 11.54 -2.34
C HIS A 130 -0.80 13.06 -2.41
N GLY A 131 -0.04 13.63 -3.35
CA GLY A 131 -0.17 15.05 -3.71
C GLY A 131 -1.24 15.22 -4.78
N HIS A 132 -2.52 15.12 -4.42
CA HIS A 132 -3.64 15.57 -5.25
C HIS A 132 -4.65 16.39 -4.43
N MET A 133 -4.72 17.69 -4.76
CA MET A 133 -5.77 18.72 -4.59
C MET A 133 -5.07 20.05 -4.24
N HIS A 134 -5.40 21.21 -4.81
CA HIS A 134 -6.70 21.67 -5.31
C HIS A 134 -6.49 22.68 -6.45
N GLY A 135 -7.37 22.64 -7.45
CA GLY A 135 -7.48 23.71 -8.43
C GLY A 135 -8.31 24.85 -7.86
N ASP A 136 -7.80 26.08 -7.96
CA ASP A 136 -8.60 27.29 -7.86
C ASP A 136 -8.63 27.95 -9.24
N HIS A 137 -9.82 27.94 -9.85
CA HIS A 137 -10.14 28.65 -11.07
C HIS A 137 -11.21 29.70 -10.71
N ALA A 138 -10.79 30.95 -10.52
CA ALA A 138 -11.59 32.19 -10.52
C ALA A 138 -10.67 33.31 -10.00
N ALA A 139 -10.62 34.54 -10.49
CA ALA A 139 -11.29 35.24 -11.57
C ALA A 139 -10.56 36.59 -11.74
N GLY A 140 -10.54 37.14 -12.96
CA GLY A 140 -10.65 38.57 -13.24
C GLY A 140 -9.50 39.52 -12.87
N GLY A 141 -8.97 40.22 -13.87
CA GLY A 141 -8.25 41.48 -13.67
C GLY A 141 -7.27 41.84 -14.77
N HIS A 142 -7.77 42.43 -15.85
CA HIS A 142 -6.96 43.34 -16.67
C HIS A 142 -6.45 44.50 -15.79
N ASP A 143 -5.17 44.87 -15.88
CA ASP A 143 -4.80 46.29 -15.87
C ASP A 143 -3.45 46.55 -16.56
N HIS A 144 -3.45 47.60 -17.40
CA HIS A 144 -2.30 48.21 -18.04
C HIS A 144 -1.74 49.30 -17.11
N GLY A 145 -0.46 49.22 -16.71
CA GLY A 145 0.17 50.27 -15.90
C GLY A 145 1.55 50.67 -16.41
N HIS A 146 1.61 51.80 -17.11
CA HIS A 146 2.82 52.56 -17.44
C HIS A 146 3.57 52.99 -16.16
N GLY A 147 4.90 53.17 -16.27
CA GLY A 147 5.51 54.29 -15.55
C GLY A 147 6.95 54.14 -15.04
N HIS A 148 7.84 54.84 -15.72
CA HIS A 148 8.96 55.64 -15.18
C HIS A 148 10.20 54.96 -14.60
N GLY A 149 11.33 55.37 -15.19
CA GLY A 149 12.67 54.97 -14.79
C GLY A 149 13.24 55.76 -13.63
N ASN A 150 14.48 55.40 -13.28
CA ASN A 150 15.45 56.31 -12.70
C ASN A 150 16.87 55.77 -12.94
N ALA A 151 17.72 56.60 -13.53
CA ALA A 151 19.18 56.48 -13.45
C ALA A 151 19.66 57.50 -12.39
N PRO A 152 20.64 57.15 -11.58
CA PRO A 152 21.98 57.73 -11.77
C PRO A 152 23.06 56.63 -11.57
N GLY A 153 24.19 56.60 -12.28
CA GLY A 153 25.17 57.67 -12.42
C GLY A 153 26.18 57.60 -11.27
N ALA A 154 27.37 57.02 -11.52
CA ALA A 154 28.71 57.44 -11.07
C ALA A 154 29.68 56.25 -10.81
N ASP A 155 30.85 56.33 -11.45
CA ASP A 155 32.20 56.06 -10.89
C ASP A 155 32.46 54.63 -10.35
N GLN A 156 33.22 53.75 -11.01
CA GLN A 156 34.63 53.87 -11.43
C GLN A 156 34.98 52.94 -12.61
#